data_AF-A0A0L1J566-F1
#
_entry.id   AF-A0A0L1J566-F1
#
_cell.length_a   1.000
_cell.length_b   1.000
_cell.length_c   1.000
_cell.angle_alpha   90.00
_cell.angle_beta   90.00
_cell.angle_gamma   90.00
#
_symmetry.space_group_name_H-M   'P 1'
#
loop_
_entity.id
_entity.type
_entity.pdbx_description
1 polymer ?
#
loop_
_entity_poly.entity_id
_entity_poly.type
_entity_poly.pdbx_seq_one_letter_code
_entity_poly.pdbx_strand_id
1 'polypeptide(L)'
;MTVQNHSLASSRRKSRKAHFNAGSGERRVIMSAPLSKELREKYNVRSLPIRKDDEVTIVRGGQKGREGKITSVYRLKWVVHVERVVREKSNGQSVPLGIHPSKVVISKLHLDKDREQILERIGKGREAAKAKSA
;
A
#
# COMPACT_ATOMS: atom_id res chain seq x y z
N MET A 1 -20.63 9.59 26.53
CA MET A 1 -21.40 9.10 25.36
C MET A 1 -20.48 9.10 24.15
N THR A 2 -20.09 7.95 23.60
CA THR A 2 -19.34 7.90 22.33
C THR A 2 -20.24 8.37 21.19
N VAL A 3 -19.79 9.36 20.42
CA VAL A 3 -20.48 9.80 19.20
C VAL A 3 -20.42 8.66 18.18
N GLN A 4 -21.58 8.05 17.87
CA GLN A 4 -21.67 6.97 16.89
C GLN A 4 -22.20 7.51 15.56
N ASN A 5 -21.47 7.24 14.48
CA ASN A 5 -21.93 7.56 13.14
C ASN A 5 -22.80 6.43 12.58
N HIS A 6 -24.12 6.62 12.58
CA HIS A 6 -25.10 5.62 12.13
C HIS A 6 -25.12 5.39 10.62
N SER A 7 -24.49 6.25 9.81
CA SER A 7 -24.40 6.05 8.35
C SER A 7 -23.41 4.94 7.96
N LEU A 8 -22.48 4.59 8.85
CA LEU A 8 -21.47 3.56 8.61
C LEU A 8 -21.90 2.22 9.20
N ALA A 9 -21.87 1.17 8.38
CA ALA A 9 -22.20 -0.17 8.83
C ALA A 9 -21.04 -0.79 9.64
N SER A 10 -21.31 -1.24 10.87
CA SER A 10 -20.39 -2.03 11.71
C SER A 10 -20.44 -3.55 11.43
N SER A 11 -21.39 -4.00 10.60
CA SER A 11 -21.59 -5.43 10.29
C SER A 11 -20.44 -6.02 9.46
N ARG A 12 -19.81 -7.09 9.99
CA ARG A 12 -18.76 -7.86 9.30
C ARG A 12 -19.15 -8.28 7.87
N ARG A 13 -20.40 -8.68 7.65
CA ARG A 13 -20.90 -9.10 6.32
C ARG A 13 -20.84 -7.94 5.32
N LYS A 14 -21.28 -6.75 5.73
CA LYS A 14 -21.28 -5.55 4.89
C LYS A 14 -19.85 -5.10 4.58
N SER A 15 -18.96 -5.06 5.58
CA SER A 15 -17.55 -4.68 5.37
C SER A 15 -16.80 -5.63 4.45
N ARG A 16 -17.01 -6.95 4.58
CA ARG A 16 -16.40 -7.95 3.68
C ARG A 16 -16.90 -7.81 2.25
N LYS A 17 -18.21 -7.62 2.06
CA LYS A 17 -18.80 -7.39 0.73
C LYS A 17 -18.19 -6.15 0.07
N ALA A 18 -18.08 -5.04 0.82
CA ALA A 18 -17.44 -3.82 0.32
C ALA A 18 -15.98 -4.05 -0.08
N HIS A 19 -15.19 -4.75 0.74
CA HIS A 19 -13.79 -5.02 0.42
C HIS A 19 -13.61 -5.88 -0.84
N PHE A 20 -14.27 -7.04 -0.92
CA PHE A 20 -14.04 -7.97 -2.04
C PHE A 20 -14.69 -7.53 -3.36
N ASN A 21 -15.78 -6.77 -3.29
CA ASN A 21 -16.47 -6.24 -4.47
C ASN A 21 -16.03 -4.81 -4.84
N ALA A 22 -15.03 -4.26 -4.16
CA ALA A 22 -14.51 -2.92 -4.43
C ALA A 22 -14.10 -2.73 -5.90
N GLY A 23 -14.37 -1.56 -6.44
CA GLY A 23 -13.96 -1.16 -7.80
C GLY A 23 -12.44 -0.93 -7.89
N SER A 24 -11.87 -0.88 -9.11
CA SER A 24 -10.41 -0.75 -9.30
C SER A 24 -9.80 0.49 -8.63
N GLY A 25 -10.52 1.61 -8.63
CA GLY A 25 -10.10 2.86 -7.98
C GLY A 25 -10.02 2.72 -6.45
N GLU A 26 -11.00 2.07 -5.83
CA GLU A 26 -11.00 1.79 -4.39
C GLU A 26 -9.91 0.77 -4.03
N ARG A 27 -9.76 -0.30 -4.83
CA ARG A 27 -8.69 -1.29 -4.62
C ARG A 27 -7.31 -0.65 -4.65
N ARG A 28 -7.08 0.33 -5.53
CA ARG A 28 -5.83 1.10 -5.54
C ARG A 28 -5.56 1.77 -4.19
N VAL A 29 -6.57 2.39 -3.57
CA VAL A 29 -6.42 3.08 -2.28
C VAL A 29 -6.20 2.07 -1.14
N ILE A 30 -6.99 0.99 -1.13
CA ILE A 30 -6.89 -0.07 -0.12
C ILE A 30 -5.52 -0.77 -0.21
N MET A 31 -4.98 -0.98 -1.42
CA MET A 31 -3.64 -1.51 -1.67
C MET A 31 -2.55 -0.45 -1.48
N SER A 32 -2.47 0.08 -0.27
CA SER A 32 -1.41 1.00 0.15
C SER A 32 -0.33 0.28 0.96
N ALA A 33 0.88 0.85 0.93
CA ALA A 33 2.01 0.40 1.73
C ALA A 33 2.59 1.57 2.56
N PRO A 34 3.09 1.29 3.77
CA PRO A 34 3.82 2.27 4.58
C PRO A 34 5.09 2.77 3.87
N LEU A 35 5.39 4.07 4.03
CA LEU A 35 6.67 4.64 3.60
C LEU A 35 7.80 4.32 4.61
N SER A 36 9.05 4.32 4.15
CA SER A 36 10.25 4.27 4.99
C SER A 36 10.33 5.48 5.95
N LYS A 37 11.18 5.42 6.97
CA LYS A 37 11.32 6.52 7.93
C LYS A 37 11.77 7.82 7.25
N GLU A 38 12.79 7.72 6.39
CA GLU A 38 13.32 8.84 5.60
C GLU A 38 12.23 9.50 4.72
N LEU A 39 11.44 8.69 4.01
CA LEU A 39 10.36 9.22 3.18
C LEU A 39 9.21 9.83 4.00
N ARG A 40 8.95 9.30 5.21
CA ARG A 40 7.95 9.89 6.12
C ARG A 40 8.39 11.24 6.63
N GLU A 41 9.66 11.40 6.97
CA GLU A 41 10.21 12.66 7.44
C GLU A 41 10.22 13.70 6.31
N LYS A 42 10.61 13.28 5.09
CA LYS A 42 10.62 14.15 3.91
C LYS A 42 9.24 14.66 3.49
N TYR A 43 8.24 13.79 3.45
CA TYR A 43 6.92 14.15 2.90
C TYR A 43 5.80 14.28 3.95
N ASN A 44 6.07 13.97 5.22
CA ASN A 44 5.08 13.93 6.31
C ASN A 44 3.88 12.96 6.07
N VAL A 45 4.02 12.01 5.14
CA VAL A 45 2.97 11.03 4.79
C VAL A 45 3.28 9.65 5.36
N ARG A 46 2.29 8.96 5.95
CA ARG A 46 2.49 7.62 6.55
C ARG A 46 2.57 6.49 5.54
N SER A 47 1.70 6.51 4.53
CA SER A 47 1.48 5.44 3.57
C SER A 47 0.96 5.98 2.24
N LEU A 48 1.27 5.29 1.16
CA LEU A 48 0.78 5.63 -0.19
C LEU A 48 0.25 4.38 -0.92
N PRO A 49 -0.70 4.57 -1.85
CA PRO A 49 -1.04 3.54 -2.84
C PRO A 49 0.18 3.06 -3.60
N ILE A 50 0.36 1.75 -3.67
CA ILE A 50 1.55 1.17 -4.28
C ILE A 50 1.46 1.19 -5.81
N ARG A 51 2.57 1.44 -6.51
CA ARG A 51 2.61 1.45 -7.99
C ARG A 51 3.70 0.53 -8.52
N LYS A 52 3.59 0.24 -9.82
CA LYS A 52 4.70 -0.31 -10.58
C LYS A 52 5.89 0.64 -10.46
N ASP A 53 7.09 0.06 -10.44
CA ASP A 53 8.36 0.77 -10.39
C ASP A 53 8.72 1.43 -9.05
N ASP A 54 7.86 1.37 -8.03
CA ASP A 54 8.27 1.66 -6.65
C ASP A 54 9.27 0.58 -6.17
N GLU A 55 10.31 1.00 -5.45
CA GLU A 55 11.22 0.08 -4.76
C GLU A 55 10.74 -0.18 -3.35
N VAL A 56 10.80 -1.45 -2.96
CA VAL A 56 10.21 -1.89 -1.72
C VAL A 56 11.05 -2.92 -0.96
N THR A 57 10.91 -2.90 0.36
CA THR A 57 11.51 -3.86 1.29
C THR A 57 10.40 -4.67 1.97
N ILE A 58 10.53 -6.00 1.96
CA ILE A 58 9.54 -6.90 2.57
C ILE A 58 9.80 -7.02 4.07
N VAL A 59 8.81 -6.68 4.89
CA VAL A 59 8.97 -6.63 6.36
C VAL A 59 8.44 -7.88 7.05
N ARG A 60 7.46 -8.57 6.45
CA ARG A 60 6.76 -9.72 7.07
C ARG A 60 6.59 -10.88 6.09
N GLY A 61 6.76 -12.11 6.58
CA GLY A 61 6.58 -13.36 5.82
C GLY A 61 7.89 -14.05 5.45
N GLY A 62 7.82 -15.12 4.67
CA GLY A 62 8.99 -15.96 4.34
C GLY A 62 10.07 -15.29 3.48
N GLN A 63 9.75 -14.17 2.83
CA GLN A 63 10.68 -13.40 2.00
C GLN A 63 11.11 -12.09 2.69
N LYS A 64 11.05 -12.05 4.03
CA LYS A 64 11.43 -10.88 4.84
C LYS A 64 12.88 -10.48 4.59
N GLY A 65 13.15 -9.18 4.55
CA GLY A 65 14.47 -8.60 4.36
C GLY A 65 14.90 -8.48 2.90
N ARG A 66 14.16 -9.10 1.96
CA ARG A 66 14.41 -8.90 0.53
C ARG A 66 13.89 -7.55 0.08
N GLU A 67 14.68 -6.93 -0.80
CA GLU A 67 14.36 -5.68 -1.46
C GLU A 67 14.21 -5.92 -2.96
N GLY A 68 13.37 -5.12 -3.60
CA GLY A 68 13.22 -5.19 -5.04
C GLY A 68 12.23 -4.18 -5.55
N LYS A 69 12.24 -4.01 -6.87
CA LYS A 69 11.32 -3.14 -7.59
C LYS A 69 10.00 -3.86 -7.82
N ILE A 70 8.89 -3.14 -7.82
CA ILE A 70 7.58 -3.72 -8.13
C ILE A 70 7.44 -3.90 -9.63
N THR A 71 7.31 -5.16 -10.06
CA THR A 71 7.09 -5.52 -11.46
C THR A 71 5.64 -5.31 -11.87
N SER A 72 4.69 -5.69 -11.02
CA SER A 72 3.26 -5.54 -11.30
C SER A 72 2.41 -5.48 -10.04
N VAL A 73 1.29 -4.75 -10.13
CA VAL A 73 0.28 -4.61 -9.07
C VAL A 73 -1.00 -5.30 -9.54
N TYR A 74 -1.28 -6.48 -9.01
CA TYR A 74 -2.40 -7.31 -9.41
C TYR A 74 -3.60 -7.12 -8.49
N ARG A 75 -4.39 -6.07 -8.78
CA ARG A 75 -5.54 -5.63 -7.95
C ARG A 75 -6.66 -6.66 -7.84
N LEU A 76 -6.79 -7.58 -8.81
CA LEU A 76 -7.83 -8.61 -8.76
C LEU A 76 -7.59 -9.60 -7.60
N LYS A 77 -6.33 -10.02 -7.38
CA LYS A 77 -5.94 -10.94 -6.30
C LYS A 77 -5.32 -10.24 -5.08
N TRP A 78 -5.38 -8.92 -4.99
CA TRP A 78 -4.85 -8.16 -3.83
C TRP A 78 -3.36 -8.36 -3.57
N VAL A 79 -2.58 -8.50 -4.63
CA VAL A 79 -1.18 -8.91 -4.57
C VAL A 79 -0.29 -7.98 -5.38
N VAL A 80 0.94 -7.80 -4.92
CA VAL A 80 2.05 -7.19 -5.66
C VAL A 80 3.12 -8.23 -5.93
N HIS A 81 3.77 -8.10 -7.10
CA HIS A 81 4.91 -8.89 -7.49
C HIS A 81 6.17 -8.03 -7.41
N VAL A 82 7.16 -8.54 -6.68
CA VAL A 82 8.44 -7.88 -6.44
C VAL A 82 9.50 -8.63 -7.24
N GLU A 83 10.40 -7.87 -7.85
CA GLU A 83 11.52 -8.40 -8.62
C GLU A 83 12.38 -9.34 -7.76
N ARG A 84 12.91 -10.41 -8.37
CA ARG A 84 13.74 -11.44 -7.70
C ARG A 84 13.05 -12.21 -6.57
N VAL A 85 11.76 -11.97 -6.34
CA VAL A 85 10.95 -12.72 -5.38
C VAL A 85 10.11 -13.75 -6.13
N VAL A 86 10.78 -14.85 -6.50
CA VAL A 86 10.21 -15.96 -7.26
C VAL A 86 10.21 -17.25 -6.45
N ARG A 87 9.38 -18.20 -6.88
CA ARG A 87 9.39 -19.60 -6.45
C ARG A 87 9.67 -20.47 -7.66
N GLU A 88 10.60 -21.40 -7.52
CA GLU A 88 10.84 -22.43 -8.53
C GLU A 88 9.78 -23.53 -8.43
N LYS A 89 9.26 -23.93 -9.59
CA LYS A 89 8.42 -25.12 -9.75
C LYS A 89 9.29 -26.36 -9.92
N SER A 90 8.70 -27.54 -9.73
CA SER A 90 9.38 -28.83 -9.99
C SER A 90 9.85 -28.99 -11.44
N ASN A 91 9.27 -28.25 -12.38
CA ASN A 91 9.66 -28.23 -13.80
C ASN A 91 10.80 -27.23 -14.11
N GLY A 92 11.45 -26.65 -13.10
CA GLY A 92 12.56 -25.69 -13.25
C GLY A 92 12.15 -24.26 -13.62
N GLN A 93 10.87 -23.98 -13.87
CA GLN A 93 10.41 -22.62 -14.17
C GLN A 93 10.26 -21.78 -12.90
N SER A 94 10.69 -20.52 -12.96
CA SER A 94 10.47 -19.53 -11.91
C SER A 94 9.15 -18.81 -12.06
N VAL A 95 8.35 -18.75 -10.99
CA VAL A 95 7.08 -18.01 -10.94
C VAL A 95 7.14 -16.91 -9.88
N PRO A 96 6.70 -15.67 -10.18
CA PRO A 96 6.69 -14.58 -9.22
C PRO A 96 5.77 -14.90 -8.04
N LEU A 97 6.28 -14.74 -6.82
CA LEU A 97 5.49 -14.93 -5.62
C LEU A 97 4.62 -13.70 -5.39
N GLY A 98 3.37 -13.94 -4.99
CA GLY A 98 2.44 -12.88 -4.64
C GLY A 98 2.63 -12.40 -3.20
N ILE A 99 2.85 -11.09 -3.01
CA ILE A 99 2.98 -10.48 -1.69
C ILE A 99 1.83 -9.49 -1.46
N HIS A 100 1.26 -9.46 -0.27
CA HIS A 100 0.26 -8.46 0.08
C HIS A 100 0.95 -7.12 0.41
N PRO A 101 0.47 -5.96 -0.11
CA PRO A 101 1.14 -4.66 0.04
C PRO A 101 1.34 -4.23 1.50
N SER A 102 0.45 -4.64 2.42
CA SER A 102 0.62 -4.33 3.86
C SER A 102 1.81 -5.02 4.53
N LYS A 103 2.45 -6.00 3.87
CA LYS A 103 3.65 -6.70 4.37
C LYS A 103 4.96 -6.04 3.90
N VAL A 104 4.85 -4.92 3.20
CA VAL A 104 5.93 -4.28 2.46
C VAL A 104 6.06 -2.83 2.92
N VAL A 105 7.27 -2.29 2.88
CA VAL A 105 7.57 -0.87 3.09
C VAL A 105 8.15 -0.30 1.80
N ILE A 106 7.71 0.89 1.40
CA ILE A 106 8.25 1.59 0.24
C ILE A 106 9.53 2.30 0.64
N SER A 107 10.61 1.98 -0.08
CA SER A 107 11.96 2.50 0.16
C SER A 107 12.29 3.63 -0.80
N LYS A 108 11.92 3.51 -2.08
CA LYS A 108 11.98 4.60 -3.07
C LYS A 108 10.67 4.71 -3.84
N LEU A 109 10.24 5.94 -4.10
CA LEU A 109 9.01 6.25 -4.81
C LEU A 109 9.29 6.50 -6.29
N HIS A 110 8.46 5.92 -7.16
CA HIS A 110 8.36 6.37 -8.54
C HIS A 110 7.46 7.61 -8.60
N LEU A 111 8.09 8.77 -8.77
CA LEU A 111 7.43 10.08 -8.78
C LEU A 111 6.87 10.41 -10.17
N ASP A 112 5.63 10.89 -10.18
CA ASP A 112 4.97 11.53 -11.30
C ASP A 112 4.18 12.73 -10.76
N LYS A 113 3.70 13.61 -11.66
CA LYS A 113 2.94 14.81 -11.32
C LYS A 113 1.78 14.52 -10.36
N ASP A 114 1.05 13.44 -10.60
CA ASP A 114 -0.10 13.06 -9.77
C ASP A 114 0.31 12.57 -8.37
N ARG A 115 1.45 11.87 -8.26
CA ARG A 115 1.95 11.37 -6.97
C ARG A 115 2.49 12.49 -6.11
N GLU A 116 3.15 13.47 -6.72
CA GLU A 116 3.59 14.69 -6.05
C GLU A 116 2.38 15.45 -5.49
N GLN A 117 1.33 15.65 -6.30
CA GLN A 117 0.08 16.27 -5.84
C GLN A 117 -0.58 15.49 -4.68
N ILE A 118 -0.57 14.16 -4.73
CA ILE A 118 -1.10 13.32 -3.64
C ILE A 118 -0.28 13.50 -2.36
N LEU A 119 1.06 13.51 -2.47
CA LEU A 119 1.97 13.70 -1.35
C LEU A 119 1.75 15.07 -0.69
N GLU A 120 1.74 16.14 -1.48
CA GLU A 120 1.51 17.49 -0.97
C GLU A 120 0.15 17.64 -0.30
N ARG A 121 -0.91 17.10 -0.91
CA ARG A 121 -2.27 17.17 -0.36
C ARG A 121 -2.36 16.46 0.99
N ILE A 122 -1.77 15.27 1.13
CA ILE A 122 -1.79 14.51 2.38
C ILE A 122 -0.90 15.18 3.44
N GLY A 123 0.26 15.70 3.05
CA GLY A 123 1.18 16.42 3.94
C GLY A 123 0.52 17.65 4.55
N LYS A 124 -0.03 18.54 3.72
CA LYS A 124 -0.77 19.75 4.16
C LYS A 124 -1.96 19.40 5.05
N GLY A 125 -2.72 18.35 4.69
CA GLY A 125 -3.85 17.88 5.48
C GLY A 125 -3.45 17.42 6.89
N ARG A 126 -2.27 16.79 7.03
CA ARG A 126 -1.74 16.38 8.34
C ARG A 126 -1.26 17.55 9.19
N GLU A 127 -0.61 18.54 8.58
CA GLU A 127 -0.18 19.75 9.29
C GLU A 127 -1.38 20.53 9.83
N ALA A 128 -2.42 20.71 9.01
CA ALA A 128 -3.65 21.34 9.43
C ALA A 128 -4.35 20.57 10.56
N ALA A 129 -4.36 19.24 10.51
CA ALA A 129 -4.91 18.42 11.59
C ALA A 129 -4.10 18.56 12.88
N LYS A 130 -2.77 18.59 12.79
CA LYS A 130 -1.87 18.79 13.94
C LYS A 130 -2.11 20.16 14.59
N ALA A 131 -2.25 21.22 13.79
CA ALA A 131 -2.52 22.58 14.27
C ALA A 131 -3.89 22.73 14.95
N LYS A 132 -4.89 21.93 14.57
CA LYS A 132 -6.22 21.93 15.23
C LYS A 132 -6.23 21.16 16.56
N SER A 133 -5.31 20.22 16.73
CA SER A 133 -5.23 19.35 17.91
C SER A 133 -4.19 19.81 18.95
N ALA A 134 -3.34 20.76 18.57
CA ALA A 134 -2.37 21.41 19.45
C ALA A 134 -3.03 22.61 20.13
#